data_AF-A0A941LFV2-F1
#
_entry.id   AF-A0A941LFV2-F1
#
_cell.length_a   1.000
_cell.length_b   1.000
_cell.length_c   1.000
_cell.angle_alpha   90.00
_cell.angle_beta   90.00
_cell.angle_gamma   90.00
#
_symmetry.space_group_name_H-M   'P 1'
#
loop_
_entity.id
_entity.type
_entity.pdbx_description
1 polymer ?
#
loop_
_entity_poly.entity_id
_entity_poly.type
_entity_poly.pdbx_seq_one_letter_code
_entity_poly.pdbx_strand_id
1 'polypeptide(L)'
;MNRVSDKPHIAVLIPQLVVIVFMVLSGCIPPPPHQFVPGGPVGEAGQTVQGPRQASDEEVRAMLTESSRHQSTPPERVDLTRLLTQISQATNFRQKQRLVDQYHHAALLLPEAERDQAFQRLRALETPGTMTK
;
A
#
# COMPACT_ATOMS: atom_id res chain seq x y z
N MET A 1 31.39 2.75 -51.61
CA MET A 1 31.28 2.59 -50.14
C MET A 1 29.83 2.35 -49.80
N ASN A 2 29.47 1.09 -49.52
CA ASN A 2 28.11 0.68 -49.19
C ASN A 2 27.80 1.11 -47.76
N ARG A 3 26.91 2.08 -47.57
CA ARG A 3 26.26 2.31 -46.28
C ARG A 3 24.98 1.49 -46.25
N VAL A 4 25.10 0.22 -45.90
CA VAL A 4 23.98 -0.53 -45.33
C VAL A 4 23.76 0.08 -43.94
N SER A 5 22.76 0.93 -43.81
CA SER A 5 22.33 1.43 -42.49
C SER A 5 21.21 0.53 -42.01
N ASP A 6 21.58 -0.44 -41.18
CA ASP A 6 20.70 -1.35 -40.44
C ASP A 6 19.64 -0.58 -39.66
N LYS A 7 18.47 -0.36 -40.26
CA LYS A 7 17.29 0.16 -39.58
C LYS A 7 16.02 -0.50 -40.13
N PRO A 8 15.79 -1.77 -39.78
CA PRO A 8 14.42 -2.24 -39.59
C PRO A 8 14.15 -2.86 -38.21
N HIS A 9 15.18 -3.20 -37.43
CA HIS A 9 14.99 -4.03 -36.22
C HIS A 9 14.55 -3.27 -34.96
N ILE A 10 14.81 -1.96 -34.87
CA ILE A 10 14.50 -1.16 -33.66
C ILE A 10 12.99 -0.86 -33.55
N ALA A 11 12.29 -0.75 -34.68
CA ALA A 11 10.87 -0.39 -34.71
C ALA A 11 9.94 -1.53 -34.23
N VAL A 12 10.39 -2.79 -34.30
CA VAL A 12 9.60 -3.97 -33.91
C VAL A 12 9.75 -4.33 -32.43
N LEU A 13 10.87 -3.93 -31.81
CA LEU A 13 11.18 -4.25 -30.41
C LEU A 13 10.27 -3.49 -29.42
N ILE A 14 9.90 -2.25 -29.73
CA ILE A 14 9.09 -1.40 -28.84
C ILE A 14 7.69 -1.99 -28.59
N PRO A 15 6.89 -2.38 -29.61
CA PRO A 15 5.58 -2.95 -29.37
C PRO A 15 5.65 -4.30 -28.66
N GLN A 16 6.69 -5.11 -28.91
CA GLN A 16 6.88 -6.39 -28.22
C GLN A 16 7.19 -6.20 -26.73
N LEU A 17 8.02 -5.22 -26.38
CA LEU A 17 8.35 -4.89 -24.99
C LEU A 17 7.11 -4.41 -24.22
N VAL A 18 6.25 -3.61 -24.85
CA VAL A 18 4.97 -3.18 -24.26
C VAL A 18 4.06 -4.39 -23.99
N VAL A 19 3.92 -5.31 -24.94
CA VAL A 19 3.10 -6.53 -24.76
C VAL A 19 3.65 -7.42 -23.63
N ILE A 20 4.96 -7.59 -23.55
CA ILE A 20 5.59 -8.40 -22.49
C ILE A 20 5.37 -7.75 -21.11
N VAL A 21 5.49 -6.42 -21.00
CA VAL A 21 5.23 -5.69 -19.75
C VAL A 21 3.76 -5.83 -19.32
N PHE A 22 2.81 -5.74 -20.25
CA PHE A 22 1.38 -5.95 -19.94
C PHE A 22 1.05 -7.39 -19.54
N MET A 23 1.70 -8.39 -20.14
CA MET A 23 1.52 -9.79 -19.72
C MET A 23 2.08 -10.08 -18.32
N VAL A 24 3.23 -9.49 -17.95
CA VAL A 24 3.81 -9.67 -16.61
C VAL A 24 2.99 -8.98 -15.52
N LEU A 25 2.36 -7.83 -15.83
CA LEU A 25 1.54 -7.08 -14.88
C LEU A 25 0.12 -7.64 -14.67
N SER A 26 -0.33 -8.55 -15.55
CA SER A 26 -1.67 -9.17 -15.46
C SER A 26 -1.73 -10.37 -14.50
N GLY A 27 -0.60 -10.76 -13.90
CA GLY A 27 -0.48 -11.94 -13.02
C GLY A 27 -0.91 -11.73 -11.57
N CYS A 28 -1.40 -10.55 -11.19
CA CYS A 28 -1.76 -10.23 -9.80
C CYS A 28 -3.27 -10.09 -9.58
N ILE A 29 -4.07 -10.93 -10.24
CA ILE A 29 -5.47 -11.10 -9.83
C ILE A 29 -5.45 -12.07 -8.64
N PRO A 30 -5.71 -11.61 -7.41
CA PRO A 30 -5.85 -12.54 -6.29
C PRO A 30 -6.93 -13.55 -6.67
N PRO A 31 -6.72 -14.85 -6.40
CA PRO A 31 -7.76 -15.84 -6.65
C PRO A 31 -9.05 -15.35 -5.98
N PRO A 32 -10.20 -15.41 -6.67
CA PRO A 32 -11.46 -15.01 -6.06
C PRO A 32 -11.59 -15.70 -4.71
N PRO A 33 -11.96 -14.98 -3.64
CA PRO A 33 -12.10 -15.58 -2.32
C PRO A 33 -12.98 -16.81 -2.49
N HIS A 34 -12.49 -17.97 -2.03
CA HIS A 34 -13.20 -19.24 -2.17
C HIS A 34 -14.62 -19.04 -1.66
N GLN A 35 -15.57 -18.84 -2.59
CA GLN A 35 -16.97 -18.85 -2.25
C GLN A 35 -17.23 -20.29 -1.85
N PHE A 36 -17.45 -20.51 -0.55
CA PHE A 36 -18.10 -21.71 -0.09
C PHE A 36 -19.37 -21.86 -0.92
N VAL A 37 -19.37 -22.80 -1.85
CA VAL A 37 -20.55 -23.16 -2.64
C VAL A 37 -21.36 -24.09 -1.75
N PRO A 38 -22.51 -23.67 -1.20
CA PRO A 38 -23.38 -24.59 -0.48
C PRO A 38 -23.98 -25.53 -1.53
N GLY A 39 -23.54 -26.78 -1.59
CA GLY A 39 -24.11 -27.81 -2.47
C GLY A 39 -23.14 -28.67 -3.29
N GLY A 40 -21.81 -28.51 -3.15
CA GLY A 40 -20.85 -29.46 -3.74
C GLY A 40 -20.88 -30.84 -3.06
N PRO A 41 -20.53 -31.93 -3.76
CA PRO A 41 -20.59 -33.28 -3.20
C PRO A 41 -19.68 -33.36 -1.98
N VAL A 42 -20.23 -33.95 -0.91
CA VAL A 42 -19.63 -34.10 0.41
C VAL A 42 -18.36 -34.95 0.30
N GLY A 43 -17.24 -34.30 -0.04
CA GLY A 43 -15.93 -34.77 0.35
C GLY A 43 -15.82 -34.66 1.87
N GLU A 44 -15.18 -35.64 2.49
CA GLU A 44 -15.00 -35.83 3.93
C GLU A 44 -14.31 -34.65 4.64
N ALA A 45 -14.98 -33.49 4.73
CA ALA A 45 -14.59 -32.34 5.53
C ALA A 45 -15.68 -32.05 6.58
N GLY A 46 -16.33 -33.11 7.06
CA GLY A 46 -17.38 -33.09 8.07
C GLY A 46 -16.86 -33.23 9.49
N GLN A 47 -15.64 -32.79 9.79
CA GLN A 47 -15.32 -32.50 11.18
C GLN A 47 -15.87 -31.11 11.44
N THR A 48 -17.02 -31.06 12.10
CA THR A 48 -17.63 -29.83 12.61
C THR A 48 -16.59 -29.10 13.44
N VAL A 49 -15.86 -28.17 12.82
CA VAL A 49 -15.03 -27.23 13.56
C VAL A 49 -16.03 -26.43 14.38
N GLN A 50 -16.11 -26.73 15.68
CA GLN A 50 -16.92 -25.95 16.59
C GLN A 50 -16.57 -24.48 16.36
N GLY A 51 -17.60 -23.66 16.15
CA GLY A 51 -17.41 -22.22 16.00
C GLY A 51 -16.61 -21.66 17.18
N PRO A 52 -16.03 -20.46 17.03
CA PRO A 52 -15.23 -19.85 18.09
C PRO A 52 -16.00 -19.90 19.42
N ARG A 53 -15.40 -20.52 20.45
CA ARG A 53 -15.99 -20.56 21.78
C ARG A 53 -16.24 -19.13 22.25
N GLN A 54 -17.33 -18.92 22.98
CA GLN A 54 -17.57 -17.63 23.61
C GLN A 54 -16.46 -17.38 24.65
N ALA A 55 -15.83 -16.21 24.57
CA ALA A 55 -14.87 -15.79 25.59
C ALA A 55 -15.62 -15.49 26.88
N SER A 56 -15.07 -15.91 28.01
CA SER A 56 -15.58 -15.53 29.33
C SER A 56 -15.26 -14.07 29.64
N ASP A 57 -16.05 -13.44 30.52
CA ASP A 57 -15.82 -12.05 30.94
C ASP A 57 -14.41 -11.81 31.50
N GLU A 58 -13.83 -12.83 32.15
CA GLU A 58 -12.47 -12.75 32.69
C GLU A 58 -11.41 -12.79 31.58
N GLU A 59 -11.60 -13.63 30.56
CA GLU A 59 -10.70 -13.65 29.39
C GLU A 59 -10.78 -12.36 28.59
N VAL A 60 -12.00 -11.80 28.43
CA VAL A 60 -12.20 -10.49 27.81
C VAL A 60 -11.47 -9.41 28.64
N ARG A 61 -11.61 -9.44 29.97
CA ARG A 61 -10.93 -8.49 30.86
C ARG A 61 -9.40 -8.63 30.79
N ALA A 62 -8.88 -9.85 30.75
CA ALA A 62 -7.45 -10.12 30.62
C ALA A 62 -6.92 -9.59 29.28
N MET A 63 -7.61 -9.87 28.18
CA MET A 63 -7.25 -9.39 26.83
C MET A 63 -7.33 -7.86 26.73
N LEU A 64 -8.34 -7.21 27.34
CA LEU A 64 -8.44 -5.75 27.37
C LEU A 64 -7.33 -5.13 28.23
N THR A 65 -6.99 -5.76 29.35
CA THR A 65 -5.88 -5.32 30.22
C THR A 65 -4.55 -5.47 29.51
N GLU A 66 -4.35 -6.58 28.80
CA GLU A 66 -3.18 -6.81 27.97
C GLU A 66 -3.11 -5.80 26.81
N SER A 67 -4.21 -5.58 26.09
CA SER A 67 -4.29 -4.58 25.01
C SER A 67 -4.01 -3.16 25.50
N SER A 68 -4.47 -2.82 26.70
CA SER A 68 -4.20 -1.53 27.34
C SER A 68 -2.73 -1.37 27.73
N ARG A 69 -2.07 -2.46 28.16
CA ARG A 69 -0.62 -2.46 28.41
C ARG A 69 0.19 -2.29 27.12
N HIS A 70 -0.32 -2.84 26.02
CA HIS A 70 0.26 -2.69 24.67
C HIS A 70 -0.24 -1.45 23.94
N GLN A 71 -1.09 -0.62 24.56
CA GLN A 71 -1.37 0.74 24.10
C GLN A 71 -0.16 1.61 24.43
N SER A 72 0.97 1.22 23.86
CA SER A 72 2.27 1.84 24.04
C SER A 72 2.19 3.23 23.46
N THR A 73 2.41 4.19 24.35
CA THR A 73 2.83 5.56 24.05
C THR A 73 1.70 6.40 23.43
N PRO A 74 1.40 7.61 23.97
CA PRO A 74 0.74 8.63 23.15
C PRO A 74 1.49 8.68 21.82
N PRO A 75 0.80 8.74 20.67
CA PRO A 75 1.49 8.78 19.38
C PRO A 75 2.53 9.88 19.48
N GLU A 76 3.81 9.49 19.46
CA GLU A 76 4.93 10.41 19.44
C GLU A 76 4.56 11.46 18.39
N ARG A 77 4.41 12.72 18.79
CA ARG A 77 3.87 13.76 17.90
C ARG A 77 4.69 13.75 16.64
N VAL A 78 4.13 13.16 15.59
CA VAL A 78 4.86 12.92 14.36
C VAL A 78 5.04 14.28 13.71
N ASP A 79 6.28 14.76 13.67
CA ASP A 79 6.61 16.04 13.04
C ASP A 79 6.45 15.90 11.53
N LEU A 80 5.31 16.38 11.03
CA LEU A 80 4.97 16.40 9.62
C LEU A 80 6.02 17.16 8.79
N THR A 81 6.64 18.20 9.35
CA THR A 81 7.67 18.97 8.64
C THR A 81 8.91 18.12 8.41
N ARG A 82 9.34 17.41 9.46
CA ARG A 82 10.46 16.47 9.38
C ARG A 82 10.19 15.34 8.39
N LEU A 83 8.96 14.81 8.38
CA LEU A 83 8.56 13.79 7.40
C LEU A 83 8.62 14.31 5.96
N LEU A 84 8.15 15.53 5.68
CA LEU A 84 8.25 16.14 4.34
C LEU A 84 9.71 16.25 3.89
N THR A 85 10.61 16.68 4.79
CA THR A 85 12.05 16.72 4.50
C THR A 85 12.59 15.34 4.16
N GLN A 86 12.26 14.32 4.95
CA GLN A 86 12.69 12.94 4.70
C GLN A 86 12.13 12.38 3.38
N ILE A 87 10.87 12.67 3.04
CA ILE A 87 10.24 12.27 1.77
C ILE A 87 10.98 12.91 0.59
N SER A 88 11.36 14.19 0.70
CA SER A 88 12.10 14.90 -0.35
C SER A 88 13.52 14.36 -0.58
N GLN A 89 14.15 13.86 0.50
CA GLN A 89 15.52 13.33 0.47
C GLN A 89 15.58 11.82 0.16
N ALA A 90 14.46 11.10 0.30
CA ALA A 90 14.40 9.67 0.07
C ALA A 90 14.62 9.34 -1.41
N THR A 91 15.75 8.69 -1.70
CA THR A 91 16.09 8.21 -3.05
C THR A 91 15.50 6.84 -3.35
N ASN A 92 15.25 6.02 -2.31
CA ASN A 92 14.67 4.69 -2.45
C ASN A 92 13.14 4.77 -2.50
N PHE A 93 12.55 4.18 -3.55
CA PHE A 93 11.10 4.18 -3.75
C PHE A 93 10.32 3.54 -2.59
N ARG A 94 10.73 2.36 -2.10
CA ARG A 94 10.02 1.68 -0.98
C ARG A 94 10.09 2.49 0.31
N GLN A 95 11.24 3.12 0.56
CA GLN A 95 11.42 3.98 1.72
C GLN A 95 10.55 5.24 1.60
N LYS A 96 10.55 5.88 0.43
CA LYS A 96 9.70 7.05 0.15
C LYS A 96 8.23 6.73 0.35
N GLN A 97 7.76 5.59 -0.17
CA GLN A 97 6.37 5.16 -0.01
C GLN A 97 5.99 4.98 1.46
N ARG A 98 6.83 4.30 2.27
CA ARG A 98 6.60 4.17 3.71
C ARG A 98 6.52 5.51 4.43
N LEU A 99 7.37 6.47 4.06
CA LEU A 99 7.36 7.81 4.66
C LEU A 99 6.11 8.60 4.27
N VAL A 100 5.66 8.46 3.02
CA VAL A 100 4.40 9.04 2.53
C VAL A 100 3.20 8.43 3.27
N ASP A 101 3.16 7.12 3.46
CA ASP A 101 2.09 6.45 4.20
C ASP A 101 2.06 6.94 5.66
N GLN A 102 3.23 7.05 6.29
CA GLN A 102 3.36 7.59 7.65
C GLN A 102 2.88 9.05 7.73
N TYR A 103 3.20 9.87 6.74
CA TYR A 103 2.72 11.25 6.65
C TYR A 103 1.19 11.31 6.51
N HIS A 104 0.60 10.47 5.65
CA HIS A 104 -0.85 10.41 5.48
C HIS A 104 -1.55 10.02 6.78
N HIS A 105 -1.08 8.98 7.46
CA HIS A 105 -1.64 8.56 8.74
C HIS A 105 -1.55 9.67 9.80
N ALA A 106 -0.43 10.37 9.88
CA ALA A 106 -0.27 11.48 10.82
C ALA A 106 -1.16 12.69 10.46
N ALA A 107 -1.31 13.00 9.17
CA ALA A 107 -2.15 14.10 8.69
C ALA A 107 -3.64 13.86 8.96
N LEU A 108 -4.11 12.61 8.93
CA LEU A 108 -5.50 12.26 9.25
C LEU A 108 -5.89 12.54 10.71
N LEU A 109 -4.91 12.63 11.62
CA LEU A 109 -5.14 12.95 13.02
C LEU A 109 -5.25 14.45 13.29
N LEU A 110 -4.97 15.29 12.30
CA LEU A 110 -5.10 16.75 12.42
C LEU A 110 -6.56 17.21 12.30
N PRO A 111 -6.90 18.38 12.88
CA PRO A 111 -8.16 19.06 12.60
C PRO A 111 -8.32 19.33 11.10
N GLU A 112 -9.57 19.32 10.61
CA GLU A 112 -9.90 19.45 9.19
C GLU A 112 -9.26 20.67 8.51
N ALA A 113 -9.23 21.81 9.20
CA ALA A 113 -8.62 23.05 8.70
C ALA A 113 -7.11 22.92 8.42
N GLU A 114 -6.39 22.12 9.20
CA GLU A 114 -4.94 21.91 9.05
C GLU A 114 -4.62 20.72 8.14
N ARG A 115 -5.50 19.72 8.12
CA ARG A 115 -5.38 18.49 7.30
C ARG A 115 -5.30 18.81 5.81
N ASP A 116 -6.17 19.70 5.32
CA ASP A 116 -6.18 20.06 3.89
C ASP A 116 -4.88 20.76 3.48
N GLN A 117 -4.35 21.62 4.36
CA GLN A 117 -3.06 22.27 4.17
C GLN A 117 -1.90 21.26 4.18
N ALA A 118 -1.94 20.26 5.06
CA ALA A 118 -0.93 19.20 5.10
C ALA A 118 -0.90 18.40 3.78
N PHE A 119 -2.06 18.00 3.25
CA PHE A 119 -2.11 17.29 1.96
C PHE A 119 -1.72 18.17 0.77
N GLN A 120 -2.03 19.48 0.80
CA GLN A 120 -1.51 20.42 -0.21
C GLN A 120 0.03 20.48 -0.21
N ARG A 121 0.66 20.54 0.97
CA ARG A 121 2.13 20.54 1.09
C ARG A 121 2.75 19.24 0.56
N LEU A 122 2.13 18.11 0.83
CA LEU A 122 2.61 16.82 0.31
C LEU A 122 2.55 16.77 -1.22
N ARG A 123 1.44 17.21 -1.84
CA ARG A 123 1.30 17.26 -3.30
C ARG A 123 2.32 18.19 -3.96
N ALA A 124 2.64 19.30 -3.33
CA ALA A 124 3.65 20.24 -3.82
C ALA A 124 5.06 19.61 -3.92
N LEU A 125 5.36 18.57 -3.13
CA LEU A 125 6.61 17.81 -3.26
C LEU A 125 6.62 16.84 -4.45
N GLU A 126 5.46 16.33 -4.85
CA GLU A 126 5.32 15.38 -5.95
C GLU A 126 5.26 16.05 -7.33
N THR A 127 5.05 17.37 -7.37
CA THR A 127 5.10 18.18 -8.59
C THR A 127 6.40 18.97 -8.67
N PRO A 128 7.52 18.37 -9.11
CA PRO A 128 8.70 19.12 -9.47
C PRO A 128 8.42 19.83 -10.81
N GLY A 129 7.96 21.07 -10.74
CA GLY A 129 7.99 21.99 -11.88
C GLY A 129 6.71 22.09 -12.71
N THR A 130 5.82 22.97 -12.29
CA THR A 130 5.15 23.92 -13.18
C THR A 130 5.62 25.34 -12.85
N MET A 131 6.93 25.54 -12.83
CA MET A 131 7.54 26.86 -13.08
C MET A 131 8.23 26.81 -14.43
N THR A 132 7.42 26.86 -15.47
CA THR A 132 7.81 27.34 -16.80
C THR A 132 6.85 28.46 -17.16
N LYS A 133 7.22 29.70 -16.83
CA LYS A 133 7.54 30.77 -17.78
C LYS A 133 7.75 32.10 -17.06
#